data_AF-A0A955HRP3-F1
#
_entry.id   AF-A0A955HRP3-F1
#
_cell.length_a   1.000
_cell.length_b   1.000
_cell.length_c   1.000
_cell.angle_alpha   90.00
_cell.angle_beta   90.00
_cell.angle_gamma   90.00
#
_symmetry.space_group_name_H-M   'P 1'
#
loop_
_entity.id
_entity.type
_entity.pdbx_description
1 polymer ?
#
loop_
_entity_poly.entity_id
_entity_poly.type
_entity_poly.pdbx_seq_one_letter_code
_entity_poly.pdbx_strand_id
1 'polypeptide(L)'
;MEDLEALETNTSSSDPSSSPTMTLKQAIDMGEYKEEYLSAFPEWQRLSNHIRWQLIRKAIEIRHKQLITHYAELNNVLNLSKKPYMAKAMDNVMKQIRQLEKDKETLYIKYSLDG
;
A
#
# COMPACT_ATOMS: atom_id res chain seq x y z
N MET A 1 -8.93 2.94 -52.09
CA MET A 1 -8.50 2.35 -50.82
C MET A 1 -8.20 3.54 -49.94
N GLU A 2 -9.20 3.90 -49.15
CA GLU A 2 -9.40 5.22 -48.55
C GLU A 2 -8.37 5.54 -47.46
N ASP A 3 -7.91 6.78 -47.51
CA ASP A 3 -7.19 7.48 -46.45
C ASP A 3 -8.12 7.61 -45.23
N LEU A 4 -7.81 6.90 -44.15
CA LEU A 4 -8.52 6.96 -42.85
C LEU A 4 -7.64 7.61 -41.77
N GLU A 5 -6.99 8.72 -42.10
CA GLU A 5 -6.40 9.65 -41.14
C GLU A 5 -7.15 10.99 -41.22
N ALA A 6 -8.18 11.17 -40.38
CA ALA A 6 -8.63 12.46 -39.80
C ALA A 6 -10.06 12.41 -39.25
N LEU A 7 -10.28 11.72 -38.13
CA LEU A 7 -11.40 11.89 -37.19
C LEU A 7 -10.98 11.05 -35.97
N GLU A 8 -10.72 11.56 -34.77
CA GLU A 8 -11.44 12.60 -34.03
C GLU A 8 -10.48 13.28 -33.03
N THR A 9 -10.53 14.61 -33.02
CA THR A 9 -10.00 15.45 -31.95
C THR A 9 -10.95 15.45 -30.75
N ASN A 10 -10.36 15.44 -29.56
CA ASN A 10 -10.89 16.00 -28.31
C ASN A 10 -12.26 15.51 -27.81
N THR A 11 -12.20 14.64 -26.80
CA THR A 11 -13.03 14.84 -25.61
C THR A 11 -12.17 14.63 -24.37
N SER A 12 -11.79 15.75 -23.75
CA SER A 12 -11.35 15.81 -22.36
C SER A 12 -12.37 15.06 -21.51
N SER A 13 -12.01 13.84 -21.15
CA SER A 13 -12.71 13.06 -20.13
C SER A 13 -11.89 13.23 -18.88
N SER A 14 -12.23 14.24 -18.08
CA SER A 14 -11.88 14.24 -16.67
C SER A 14 -12.46 12.95 -16.09
N ASP A 15 -11.63 11.92 -15.92
CA ASP A 15 -12.06 10.70 -15.26
C ASP A 15 -12.63 11.07 -13.89
N PRO A 16 -13.91 10.79 -13.61
CA PRO A 16 -14.45 10.99 -12.28
C PRO A 16 -13.67 10.05 -11.38
N SER A 17 -13.00 10.61 -10.37
CA SER A 17 -12.26 9.87 -9.36
C SER A 17 -13.07 8.67 -8.92
N SER A 18 -12.65 7.48 -9.36
CA SER A 18 -13.31 6.24 -8.96
C SER A 18 -13.23 6.20 -7.44
N SER A 19 -14.37 6.40 -6.78
CA SER A 19 -14.45 6.19 -5.35
C SER A 19 -13.93 4.78 -5.08
N PRO A 20 -13.01 4.59 -4.13
CA PRO A 20 -12.48 3.27 -3.86
C PRO A 20 -13.66 2.32 -3.61
N THR A 21 -13.70 1.21 -4.36
CA THR A 21 -14.73 0.17 -4.22
C THR A 21 -14.72 -0.48 -2.83
N MET A 22 -13.66 -0.23 -2.07
CA MET A 22 -13.42 -0.65 -0.71
C MET A 22 -13.63 0.52 0.26
N THR A 23 -14.01 0.24 1.50
CA THR A 23 -14.14 1.25 2.58
C THR A 23 -12.78 1.56 3.24
N LEU A 24 -12.65 2.71 3.92
CA LEU A 24 -11.42 3.06 4.65
C LEU A 24 -11.06 1.99 5.68
N LYS A 25 -12.07 1.51 6.43
CA LYS A 25 -11.88 0.45 7.43
C LYS A 25 -11.29 -0.82 6.81
N GLN A 26 -11.82 -1.24 5.67
CA GLN A 26 -11.29 -2.41 4.95
C GLN A 26 -9.86 -2.17 4.48
N ALA A 27 -9.51 -0.97 4.01
CA ALA A 27 -8.13 -0.62 3.64
C ALA A 27 -7.16 -0.81 4.82
N ILE A 28 -7.53 -0.24 5.98
CA ILE A 28 -6.75 -0.36 7.21
C ILE A 28 -6.64 -1.83 7.64
N ASP A 29 -7.74 -2.57 7.61
CA ASP A 29 -7.77 -3.99 7.99
C ASP A 29 -6.96 -4.88 7.03
N MET A 30 -6.72 -4.43 5.79
CA MET A 30 -5.81 -5.07 4.83
C MET A 30 -4.35 -4.66 4.99
N GLY A 31 -4.04 -3.76 5.93
CA GLY A 31 -2.68 -3.28 6.17
C GLY A 31 -2.24 -2.20 5.17
N GLU A 32 -3.17 -1.39 4.68
CA GLU A 32 -2.84 -0.17 3.92
C GLU A 32 -2.56 0.99 4.87
N TYR A 33 -1.36 1.55 4.77
CA TYR A 33 -0.85 2.58 5.68
C TYR A 33 -0.34 3.83 4.95
N LYS A 34 -0.31 3.82 3.61
CA LYS A 34 0.16 4.94 2.80
C LYS A 34 -0.87 6.06 2.80
N GLU A 35 -0.46 7.21 3.31
CA GLU A 35 -1.35 8.35 3.46
C GLU A 35 -1.85 8.86 2.10
N GLU A 36 -1.04 8.75 1.06
CA GLU A 36 -1.42 9.14 -0.30
C GLU A 36 -2.64 8.34 -0.77
N TYR A 37 -2.68 7.04 -0.47
CA TYR A 37 -3.81 6.16 -0.79
C TYR A 37 -5.00 6.43 0.14
N LEU A 38 -4.75 6.54 1.45
CA LEU A 38 -5.81 6.78 2.44
C LEU A 38 -6.48 8.16 2.25
N SER A 39 -5.78 9.13 1.67
CA SER A 39 -6.31 10.46 1.38
C SER A 39 -7.45 10.49 0.37
N ALA A 40 -7.57 9.45 -0.46
CA ALA A 40 -8.64 9.29 -1.44
C ALA A 40 -10.01 8.98 -0.80
N PHE A 41 -10.04 8.54 0.46
CA PHE A 41 -11.28 8.26 1.18
C PHE A 41 -11.84 9.55 1.79
N PRO A 42 -13.11 9.92 1.52
CA PRO A 42 -13.72 11.12 2.11
C PRO A 42 -13.71 11.11 3.64
N GLU A 43 -13.83 9.92 4.24
CA GLU A 43 -13.76 9.69 5.68
C GLU A 43 -12.42 10.13 6.26
N TRP A 44 -11.32 9.89 5.55
CA TRP A 44 -9.96 10.20 6.01
C TRP A 44 -9.78 11.68 6.32
N GLN A 45 -10.30 12.53 5.43
CA GLN A 45 -10.19 13.99 5.54
C GLN A 45 -10.94 14.55 6.76
N ARG A 46 -11.92 13.83 7.29
CA ARG A 46 -12.73 14.24 8.45
C ARG A 46 -12.13 13.82 9.79
N LEU A 47 -11.14 12.92 9.78
CA LEU A 47 -10.48 12.43 10.99
C LEU A 47 -9.46 13.45 11.51
N SER A 48 -9.30 13.52 12.84
CA SER A 48 -8.19 14.26 13.45
C SER A 48 -6.86 13.56 13.19
N ASN A 49 -5.74 14.32 13.24
CA ASN A 49 -4.39 13.77 13.08
C ASN A 49 -4.12 12.61 14.03
N HIS A 50 -4.56 12.71 15.29
CA HIS A 50 -4.41 11.63 16.27
C HIS A 50 -5.12 10.35 15.80
N ILE A 51 -6.36 10.44 15.32
CA ILE A 51 -7.11 9.25 14.86
C ILE A 51 -6.51 8.68 13.57
N ARG A 52 -6.10 9.53 12.62
CA ARG A 52 -5.36 9.10 11.41
C ARG A 52 -4.11 8.32 11.80
N TRP A 53 -3.35 8.80 12.78
CA TRP A 53 -2.17 8.13 13.27
C TRP A 53 -2.47 6.76 13.89
N GLN A 54 -3.50 6.65 14.73
CA GLN A 54 -3.90 5.36 15.30
C GLN A 54 -4.29 4.34 14.22
N LEU A 55 -4.99 4.78 13.17
CA LEU A 55 -5.34 3.91 12.04
C LEU A 55 -4.12 3.46 11.24
N ILE A 56 -3.20 4.38 10.93
CA ILE A 56 -1.93 4.07 10.26
C ILE A 56 -1.12 3.07 11.09
N ARG A 57 -0.97 3.29 12.40
CA ARG A 57 -0.27 2.35 13.29
C ARG A 57 -0.88 0.96 13.23
N LYS A 58 -2.22 0.86 13.31
CA LYS A 58 -2.92 -0.42 13.18
C LYS A 58 -2.61 -1.10 11.84
N ALA A 59 -2.67 -0.35 10.73
CA ALA A 59 -2.37 -0.89 9.41
C ALA A 59 -0.91 -1.35 9.27
N ILE A 60 0.06 -0.60 9.81
CA ILE A 60 1.47 -0.98 9.85
C ILE A 60 1.66 -2.30 10.60
N GLU A 61 1.03 -2.45 11.77
CA GLU A 61 1.11 -3.69 12.56
C GLU A 61 0.53 -4.89 11.80
N ILE A 62 -0.58 -4.69 11.10
CA ILE A 62 -1.19 -5.72 10.25
C ILE A 62 -0.24 -6.11 9.11
N ARG A 63 0.28 -5.12 8.37
CA ARG A 63 1.21 -5.36 7.27
C ARG A 63 2.48 -6.06 7.74
N HIS A 64 3.02 -5.65 8.88
CA HIS A 64 4.21 -6.27 9.47
C HIS A 64 3.96 -7.75 9.78
N LYS A 65 2.84 -8.08 10.44
CA LYS A 65 2.46 -9.47 10.71
C LYS A 65 2.35 -10.29 9.42
N GLN A 66 1.66 -9.77 8.40
CA GLN A 66 1.54 -10.43 7.09
C GLN A 66 2.91 -10.72 6.47
N LEU A 67 3.82 -9.74 6.44
CA LEU A 67 5.15 -9.90 5.88
C LEU A 67 6.00 -10.93 6.63
N ILE A 68 5.94 -10.93 7.97
CA ILE A 68 6.65 -11.91 8.80
C ILE A 68 6.08 -13.32 8.59
N THR A 69 4.75 -13.47 8.50
CA THR A 69 4.12 -14.75 8.17
C THR A 69 4.58 -15.25 6.81
N HIS A 70 4.53 -14.40 5.76
CA HIS A 70 5.02 -14.77 4.42
C HIS A 70 6.50 -15.14 4.44
N TYR A 71 7.33 -14.41 5.18
CA TYR A 71 8.74 -14.73 5.34
C TYR A 71 8.94 -16.11 5.98
N ALA A 72 8.21 -16.41 7.05
CA ALA A 72 8.28 -17.71 7.73
C ALA A 72 7.82 -18.87 6.81
N GLU A 73 6.74 -18.67 6.06
CA GLU A 73 6.23 -19.64 5.08
C GLU A 73 7.27 -19.96 4.00
N LEU A 74 7.94 -18.92 3.46
CA LEU A 74 8.99 -19.10 2.47
C LEU A 74 10.23 -19.79 3.05
N ASN A 75 10.56 -19.57 4.33
CA ASN A 75 11.74 -20.16 4.97
C ASN A 75 11.55 -21.65 5.28
N ASN A 76 10.31 -22.07 5.51
CA ASN A 76 9.98 -23.47 5.77
C ASN A 76 10.06 -24.36 4.51
N VAL A 77 10.34 -23.80 3.34
CA VAL A 77 10.45 -24.59 2.09
C VAL A 77 11.81 -25.30 2.03
N LEU A 78 11.79 -26.64 2.14
CA LEU A 78 12.95 -27.51 1.90
C LEU A 78 13.51 -27.32 0.46
N ASN A 79 14.85 -27.23 0.37
CA ASN A 79 15.64 -27.05 -0.88
C ASN A 79 15.42 -25.72 -1.63
N LEU A 80 15.67 -24.59 -0.96
CA LEU A 80 15.72 -23.25 -1.57
C LEU A 80 16.72 -23.15 -2.75
N SER A 81 17.85 -23.86 -2.70
CA SER A 81 18.86 -23.83 -3.78
C SER A 81 18.35 -24.35 -5.13
N LYS A 82 17.30 -25.19 -5.11
CA LYS A 82 16.66 -25.72 -6.33
C LYS A 82 15.47 -24.87 -6.79
N LYS A 83 15.17 -23.74 -6.11
CA LYS A 83 14.01 -22.89 -6.36
C LYS A 83 14.41 -21.40 -6.39
N PRO A 84 15.08 -20.93 -7.45
CA PRO A 84 15.58 -19.54 -7.54
C PRO A 84 14.46 -18.49 -7.41
N TYR A 85 13.25 -18.80 -7.87
CA TYR A 85 12.08 -17.94 -7.69
C TYR A 85 11.71 -17.71 -6.22
N MET A 86 11.93 -18.71 -5.35
CA MET A 86 11.67 -18.60 -3.91
C MET A 86 12.72 -17.71 -3.24
N ALA A 87 13.99 -17.82 -3.63
CA ALA A 87 15.04 -16.91 -3.14
C ALA A 87 14.74 -15.45 -3.51
N LYS A 88 14.27 -15.21 -4.73
CA LYS A 88 13.83 -13.86 -5.16
C LYS A 88 12.61 -13.37 -4.38
N ALA A 89 11.62 -14.22 -4.15
CA ALA A 89 10.45 -13.88 -3.34
C ALA A 89 10.86 -13.52 -1.90
N MET A 90 11.78 -14.29 -1.31
CA MET A 90 12.32 -14.01 0.02
C MET A 90 13.00 -12.64 0.09
N ASP A 91 13.87 -12.33 -0.88
CA ASP A 91 14.54 -11.03 -0.95
C ASP A 91 13.54 -9.88 -1.09
N ASN A 92 12.49 -10.07 -1.89
CA ASN A 92 11.42 -9.07 -2.02
C ASN A 92 10.64 -8.86 -0.72
N VAL A 93 10.35 -9.92 0.04
CA VAL A 93 9.69 -9.81 1.35
C VAL A 93 10.59 -9.09 2.35
N MET A 94 11.88 -9.43 2.40
CA MET A 94 12.85 -8.74 3.26
C MET A 94 12.97 -7.25 2.92
N LYS A 95 13.00 -6.89 1.63
CA LYS A 95 12.98 -5.49 1.18
C LYS A 95 11.73 -4.76 1.64
N GLN A 96 10.56 -5.41 1.55
CA GLN A 96 9.30 -4.83 2.02
C GLN A 96 9.29 -4.63 3.54
N ILE A 97 9.82 -5.58 4.32
CA ILE A 97 9.94 -5.43 5.78
C ILE A 97 10.82 -4.22 6.12
N ARG A 98 11.98 -4.09 5.48
CA ARG A 98 12.88 -2.93 5.70
C ARG A 98 12.23 -1.62 5.31
N GLN A 99 11.51 -1.60 4.18
CA GLN A 99 10.78 -0.41 3.75
C GLN A 99 9.68 -0.05 4.76
N LEU A 100 8.93 -1.03 5.26
CA LEU A 100 7.88 -0.82 6.25
C LEU A 100 8.43 -0.19 7.54
N GLU A 101 9.56 -0.67 8.05
CA GLU A 101 10.17 -0.07 9.25
C GLU A 101 10.66 1.37 9.00
N LYS A 102 11.22 1.65 7.82
CA LYS A 102 11.60 3.02 7.44
C LYS A 102 10.39 3.94 7.32
N ASP A 103 9.32 3.46 6.70
CA ASP A 103 8.07 4.21 6.55
C ASP A 103 7.45 4.49 7.92
N LYS A 104 7.42 3.50 8.81
CA LYS A 104 6.94 3.62 10.18
C LYS A 104 7.69 4.68 10.97
N GLU A 105 9.02 4.72 10.88
CA GLU A 105 9.83 5.78 11.51
C GLU A 105 9.48 7.16 10.94
N THR A 106 9.40 7.27 9.61
CA THR A 106 9.06 8.52 8.92
C THR A 106 7.67 9.04 9.34
N LEU A 107 6.68 8.14 9.36
CA LEU A 107 5.32 8.44 9.77
C LEU A 107 5.25 8.78 11.26
N TYR A 108 5.99 8.06 12.11
CA TYR A 108 6.07 8.38 13.54
C TYR A 108 6.57 9.81 13.75
N ILE A 109 7.64 10.21 13.06
CA ILE A 109 8.17 11.57 13.14
C ILE A 109 7.12 12.58 12.68
N LYS A 110 6.51 12.36 11.51
CA LYS A 110 5.47 13.24 10.97
C LYS A 110 4.34 13.48 11.97
N TYR A 111 3.74 12.41 12.49
CA TYR A 111 2.60 12.51 13.41
C TYR A 111 2.97 12.90 14.85
N SER A 112 4.25 12.84 15.22
CA SER A 112 4.73 13.32 16.53
C SER A 112 5.14 14.80 16.53
N LEU A 113 5.40 15.38 15.35
CA LEU A 113 5.73 16.79 15.17
C LEU A 113 4.52 17.65 14.77
N ASP A 114 3.52 17.05 14.11
CA ASP A 114 2.29 17.72 13.64
C ASP A 114 1.11 17.66 14.65
N GLY A 115 1.40 17.43 15.94
CA GLY A 115 0.43 17.34 17.04
C GLY A 115 0.69 18.39 18.11
#